data_AF-A0A820PKM6-F1
#
_entry.id   AF-A0A820PKM6-F1
#
_cell.length_a   1.000
_cell.length_b   1.000
_cell.length_c   1.000
_cell.angle_alpha   90.00
_cell.angle_beta   90.00
_cell.angle_gamma   90.00
#
_symmetry.space_group_name_H-M   'P 1'
#
loop_
_entity.id
_entity.type
_entity.pdbx_description
1 polymer ?
#
loop_
_entity_poly.entity_id
_entity_poly.type
_entity_poly.pdbx_seq_one_letter_code
_entity_poly.pdbx_strand_id
1 'polypeptide(L)'
;ELAHLKALLAKNENVLPADQIVHLFDIAAEQHFKNLRGLPLGKKYLLCLNPDFILEIIREYMVNTSSQPIEPGQTLDPCLRKASGILEQLTRAVPGLLEGLFLLAKVKYLSGEMNEAKATLR
;
A
#
# COMPACT_ATOMS: atom_id res chain seq x y z
N GLU A 1 11.63 5.66 7.92
CA GLU A 1 11.75 6.62 6.80
C GLU A 1 13.09 6.55 6.05
N LEU A 2 14.24 6.30 6.69
CA LEU A 2 15.52 6.11 5.98
C LEU A 2 15.47 5.03 4.88
N ALA A 3 14.80 3.89 5.14
CA ALA A 3 14.63 2.82 4.16
C ALA A 3 13.82 3.26 2.93
N HIS A 4 12.83 4.13 3.11
CA HIS A 4 12.03 4.69 2.02
C HIS A 4 12.87 5.61 1.14
N LEU A 5 13.66 6.52 1.73
CA LEU A 5 14.58 7.38 0.96
C LEU A 5 15.62 6.56 0.18
N LYS A 6 16.16 5.50 0.79
CA LYS A 6 17.05 4.56 0.09
C LYS A 6 16.36 3.88 -1.09
N ALA A 7 15.11 3.46 -0.93
CA ALA A 7 14.33 2.85 -1.99
C ALA A 7 14.10 3.83 -3.16
N LEU A 8 13.71 5.07 -2.86
CA LEU A 8 13.51 6.12 -3.87
C LEU A 8 14.79 6.44 -4.64
N LEU A 9 15.93 6.57 -3.94
CA LEU A 9 17.23 6.80 -4.58
C LEU A 9 17.62 5.63 -5.48
N ALA A 10 17.55 4.40 -4.96
CA ALA A 10 17.89 3.21 -5.74
C ALA A 10 17.02 3.05 -7.00
N LYS A 11 15.73 3.41 -6.91
CA LYS A 11 14.80 3.44 -8.04
C LYS A 11 15.16 4.52 -9.06
N ASN A 12 15.41 5.76 -8.61
CA ASN A 12 15.72 6.88 -9.50
C ASN A 12 17.06 6.69 -10.23
N GLU A 13 18.04 6.11 -9.56
CA GLU A 13 19.35 5.82 -10.14
C GLU A 13 19.37 4.49 -10.92
N ASN A 14 18.28 3.71 -10.86
CA ASN A 14 18.13 2.39 -11.47
C ASN A 14 19.26 1.41 -11.08
N VAL A 15 19.71 1.51 -9.82
CA VAL A 15 20.89 0.80 -9.31
C VAL A 15 20.55 -0.59 -8.81
N LEU A 16 19.34 -0.78 -8.27
CA LEU A 16 18.89 -2.05 -7.71
C LEU A 16 17.77 -2.66 -8.56
N PRO A 17 17.68 -4.00 -8.63
CA PRO A 17 16.56 -4.66 -9.28
C PRO A 17 15.23 -4.43 -8.52
N ALA A 18 14.10 -4.60 -9.21
CA ALA A 18 12.78 -4.25 -8.71
C ALA A 18 12.39 -4.97 -7.41
N ASP A 19 12.76 -6.24 -7.25
CA ASP A 19 12.51 -7.04 -6.04
C ASP A 19 13.25 -6.49 -4.81
N GLN A 20 14.49 -6.03 -4.98
CA GLN A 20 15.25 -5.39 -3.90
C GLN A 20 14.68 -4.02 -3.53
N ILE A 21 14.20 -3.25 -4.51
CA ILE A 21 13.50 -1.98 -4.26
C ILE A 21 12.22 -2.24 -3.46
N VAL A 22 11.42 -3.23 -3.86
CA VAL A 22 10.21 -3.65 -3.12
C VAL A 22 10.56 -4.09 -1.69
N HIS A 23 11.67 -4.81 -1.51
CA HIS A 23 12.13 -5.20 -0.17
C HIS A 23 12.49 -3.99 0.72
N LEU A 24 13.10 -2.95 0.16
CA LEU A 24 13.35 -1.70 0.90
C LEU A 24 12.05 -1.00 1.31
N PHE A 25 11.03 -1.03 0.45
CA PHE A 25 9.69 -0.54 0.79
C PHE A 25 9.00 -1.39 1.85
N ASP A 26 9.17 -2.71 1.85
CA ASP A 26 8.70 -3.58 2.94
C ASP A 26 9.31 -3.19 4.28
N ILE A 27 10.64 -2.98 4.32
CA ILE A 27 11.33 -2.53 5.53
C ILE A 27 10.80 -1.17 5.97
N ALA A 28 10.57 -0.25 5.03
CA ALA A 28 10.05 1.07 5.33
C ALA A 28 8.63 1.01 5.94
N ALA A 29 7.75 0.19 5.36
CA ALA A 29 6.40 -0.04 5.88
C ALA A 29 6.45 -0.64 7.28
N GLU A 30 7.25 -1.68 7.50
CA GLU A 30 7.39 -2.31 8.81
C GLU A 30 7.88 -1.34 9.88
N GLN A 31 8.91 -0.54 9.58
CA GLN A 31 9.43 0.46 10.49
C GLN A 31 8.37 1.50 10.86
N HIS A 32 7.59 1.94 9.87
CA HIS A 32 6.51 2.91 10.08
C HIS A 32 5.42 2.35 10.99
N PHE A 33 4.90 1.14 10.68
CA PHE A 33 3.85 0.52 11.48
C PHE A 33 4.33 0.07 12.87
N LYS A 34 5.63 -0.21 13.06
CA LYS A 34 6.21 -0.45 14.40
C LYS A 34 6.02 0.77 15.32
N ASN A 35 6.11 2.00 14.79
CA ASN A 35 5.92 3.22 15.58
C ASN A 35 4.46 3.45 15.99
N LEU A 36 3.51 2.81 15.29
CA LEU A 36 2.08 2.88 15.56
C LEU A 36 1.60 1.79 16.53
N ARG A 37 2.39 0.72 16.71
CA ARG A 37 1.99 -0.43 17.52
C ARG A 37 1.78 -0.02 18.98
N GLY A 38 0.62 -0.39 19.52
CA GLY A 38 0.24 -0.10 20.90
C GLY A 38 -0.32 1.31 21.15
N LEU A 39 -0.36 2.17 20.13
CA LEU A 39 -1.06 3.45 20.22
C LEU A 39 -2.57 3.23 19.99
N PRO A 40 -3.45 3.71 20.89
CA PRO A 40 -4.89 3.67 20.64
C PRO A 40 -5.25 4.62 19.50
N LEU A 41 -6.30 4.29 18.75
CA LEU A 41 -6.83 5.16 17.70
C LEU A 41 -7.28 6.49 18.34
N GLY A 42 -6.68 7.59 17.90
CA GLY A 42 -6.91 8.92 18.45
C GLY A 42 -5.94 9.93 17.86
N LYS A 43 -5.92 11.15 18.39
CA LYS A 43 -5.11 12.26 17.85
C LYS A 43 -3.65 11.89 17.62
N LYS A 44 -3.00 11.28 18.62
CA LYS A 44 -1.57 10.90 18.51
C LYS A 44 -1.35 9.86 17.42
N TYR A 45 -2.20 8.83 17.34
CA TYR A 45 -2.11 7.81 16.30
C TYR A 45 -2.25 8.45 14.91
N LEU A 46 -3.26 9.29 14.70
CA LEU A 46 -3.51 9.95 13.41
C LEU A 46 -2.36 10.87 12.99
N LEU A 47 -1.76 11.60 13.94
CA LEU A 47 -0.56 12.42 13.68
C LEU A 47 0.65 11.57 13.27
N CYS A 48 0.82 10.39 13.88
CA CYS A 48 1.92 9.48 13.54
C CYS A 48 1.65 8.64 12.28
N LEU A 49 0.38 8.46 11.90
CA LEU A 49 -0.02 7.55 10.82
C LEU A 49 0.56 7.95 9.47
N ASN A 50 0.73 9.25 9.21
CA ASN A 50 1.25 9.80 7.95
C ASN A 50 0.67 9.11 6.70
N PRO A 51 -0.61 9.36 6.35
CA PRO A 51 -1.27 8.73 5.22
C PRO A 51 -0.52 8.90 3.89
N ASP A 52 0.06 10.06 3.64
CA ASP A 52 0.76 10.36 2.39
C ASP A 52 1.96 9.41 2.17
N PHE A 53 2.76 9.20 3.21
CA PHE A 53 3.86 8.24 3.20
C PHE A 53 3.39 6.80 2.91
N ILE A 54 2.27 6.40 3.52
CA ILE A 54 1.69 5.07 3.27
C ILE A 54 1.26 4.96 1.81
N LEU A 55 0.59 5.98 1.26
CA LEU A 55 0.14 6.00 -0.12
C LEU A 55 1.30 5.95 -1.12
N GLU A 56 2.45 6.56 -0.81
CA GLU A 56 3.66 6.42 -1.62
C GLU A 56 4.13 4.97 -1.70
N ILE A 57 4.20 4.27 -0.56
CA ILE A 57 4.56 2.83 -0.54
C ILE A 57 3.56 2.00 -1.35
N ILE A 58 2.26 2.29 -1.23
CA ILE A 58 1.22 1.60 -1.99
C ILE A 58 1.43 1.79 -3.50
N ARG A 59 1.69 3.02 -3.95
CA ARG A 59 1.94 3.30 -5.37
C ARG A 59 3.13 2.47 -5.86
N GLU A 60 4.18 2.37 -5.07
CA GLU A 60 5.37 1.58 -5.39
C GLU A 60 5.09 0.07 -5.50
N TYR A 61 4.28 -0.49 -4.60
CA TYR A 61 3.80 -1.86 -4.74
C TYR A 61 2.96 -2.09 -5.99
N MET A 62 2.31 -1.06 -6.53
CA MET A 62 1.47 -1.16 -7.71
C MET A 62 2.18 -0.85 -9.03
N VAL A 63 3.44 -0.38 -9.02
CA VAL A 63 4.16 -0.01 -10.26
C VAL A 63 4.34 -1.21 -11.19
N ASN A 64 4.65 -2.38 -10.64
CA ASN A 64 4.98 -3.59 -11.41
C ASN A 64 3.82 -4.58 -11.54
N THR A 65 2.63 -4.21 -11.06
CA THR A 65 1.47 -5.11 -11.07
C THR A 65 0.70 -4.97 -12.39
N SER A 66 -0.01 -6.04 -12.76
CA SER A 66 -0.86 -6.01 -13.95
C SER A 66 -1.92 -4.90 -13.84
N SER A 67 -2.18 -4.20 -14.94
CA SER A 67 -3.28 -3.24 -15.04
C SER A 67 -4.64 -3.89 -15.29
N GLN A 68 -4.66 -5.21 -15.54
CA GLN A 68 -5.87 -6.00 -15.76
C GLN A 68 -6.17 -6.86 -14.52
N PRO A 69 -7.46 -7.13 -14.25
CA PRO A 69 -7.84 -8.02 -13.18
C PRO A 69 -7.31 -9.43 -13.41
N ILE A 70 -7.08 -10.14 -12.32
CA ILE A 70 -6.64 -11.53 -12.35
C ILE A 70 -7.68 -12.42 -13.05
N GLU A 71 -7.20 -13.32 -13.93
CA GLU A 71 -8.03 -14.31 -14.60
C GLU A 71 -8.15 -15.61 -13.78
N PRO A 72 -9.21 -16.41 -13.99
CA PRO A 72 -9.35 -17.70 -13.33
C PRO A 72 -8.12 -18.59 -13.52
N GLY A 73 -7.51 -19.02 -12.41
CA GLY A 73 -6.32 -19.88 -12.41
C GLY A 73 -4.97 -19.15 -12.30
N GLN A 74 -4.95 -17.82 -12.36
CA GLN A 74 -3.75 -17.03 -12.07
C GLN A 74 -3.54 -16.87 -10.56
N THR A 75 -2.28 -16.64 -10.16
CA THR A 75 -1.91 -16.34 -8.76
C THR A 75 -1.85 -14.83 -8.52
N LEU A 76 -2.44 -14.37 -7.41
CA LEU A 76 -2.41 -12.95 -7.04
C LEU A 76 -0.99 -12.48 -6.73
N ASP A 77 -0.62 -11.33 -7.28
CA ASP A 77 0.64 -10.67 -7.00
C ASP A 77 0.79 -10.40 -5.49
N PRO A 78 1.90 -10.83 -4.86
CA PRO A 78 2.15 -10.58 -3.43
C PRO A 78 2.10 -9.09 -3.05
N CYS A 79 2.53 -8.19 -3.94
CA CYS A 79 2.50 -6.75 -3.73
C CYS A 79 1.06 -6.21 -3.71
N LEU A 80 0.17 -6.73 -4.56
CA LEU A 80 -1.27 -6.40 -4.50
C LEU A 80 -1.89 -6.86 -3.17
N ARG A 81 -1.55 -8.07 -2.70
CA ARG A 81 -2.04 -8.56 -1.41
C ARG A 81 -1.58 -7.68 -0.25
N LYS A 82 -0.30 -7.29 -0.23
CA LYS A 82 0.26 -6.37 0.77
C LYS A 82 -0.43 -5.01 0.72
N ALA A 83 -0.61 -4.46 -0.50
CA ALA A 83 -1.28 -3.19 -0.70
C ALA A 83 -2.71 -3.21 -0.16
N SER A 84 -3.47 -4.27 -0.43
CA SER A 84 -4.85 -4.43 0.07
C SER A 84 -4.89 -4.37 1.60
N GLY A 85 -4.06 -5.16 2.28
CA GLY A 85 -4.08 -5.22 3.75
C GLY A 85 -3.69 -3.89 4.42
N ILE A 86 -2.73 -3.17 3.84
CA ILE A 86 -2.33 -1.84 4.33
C ILE A 86 -3.44 -0.82 4.08
N LEU A 87 -4.03 -0.82 2.88
CA LEU A 87 -5.09 0.11 2.51
C LEU A 87 -6.36 -0.10 3.35
N GLU A 88 -6.75 -1.35 3.64
CA GLU A 88 -7.89 -1.64 4.52
C GLU A 88 -7.72 -1.06 5.93
N GLN A 89 -6.51 -1.13 6.48
CA GLN A 89 -6.19 -0.53 7.77
C GLN A 89 -6.23 1.00 7.69
N LEU A 90 -5.63 1.57 6.64
CA LEU A 90 -5.59 3.00 6.40
C LEU A 90 -6.99 3.61 6.26
N THR A 91 -7.84 3.03 5.41
CA THR A 91 -9.21 3.53 5.17
C THR A 91 -10.12 3.30 6.37
N ARG A 92 -9.83 2.33 7.23
CA ARG A 92 -10.53 2.17 8.51
C ARG A 92 -10.15 3.25 9.51
N ALA A 93 -8.87 3.61 9.57
CA ALA A 93 -8.38 4.67 10.45
C ALA A 93 -8.77 6.08 9.95
N VAL A 94 -8.80 6.27 8.63
CA VAL A 94 -9.07 7.55 7.96
C VAL A 94 -10.09 7.34 6.83
N PRO A 95 -11.39 7.14 7.14
CA PRO A 95 -12.41 6.86 6.14
C PRO A 95 -12.67 8.02 5.18
N GLY A 96 -12.28 9.26 5.53
CA GLY A 96 -12.38 10.42 4.65
C GLY A 96 -11.27 10.53 3.60
N LEU A 97 -10.29 9.61 3.58
CA LEU A 97 -9.17 9.65 2.64
C LEU A 97 -9.58 9.09 1.28
N LEU A 98 -10.10 9.95 0.41
CA LEU A 98 -10.63 9.59 -0.92
C LEU A 98 -9.61 8.81 -1.78
N GLU A 99 -8.35 9.25 -1.80
CA GLU A 99 -7.30 8.56 -2.56
C GLU A 99 -7.06 7.14 -2.04
N GLY A 100 -7.07 6.95 -0.72
CA GLY A 100 -6.94 5.63 -0.09
C GLY A 100 -8.11 4.71 -0.44
N LEU A 101 -9.34 5.21 -0.41
CA LEU A 101 -10.53 4.46 -0.84
C LEU A 101 -10.46 4.08 -2.32
N PHE A 102 -10.05 5.01 -3.18
CA PHE A 102 -9.88 4.76 -4.60
C PHE A 102 -8.84 3.68 -4.88
N LEU A 103 -7.68 3.77 -4.22
CA LEU A 103 -6.62 2.76 -4.37
C LEU A 103 -7.05 1.40 -3.81
N LEU A 104 -7.79 1.37 -2.70
CA LEU A 104 -8.33 0.12 -2.15
C LEU A 104 -9.30 -0.54 -3.14
N ALA A 105 -10.21 0.24 -3.72
CA ALA A 105 -11.12 -0.25 -4.74
C ALA A 105 -10.37 -0.76 -5.98
N LYS A 106 -9.31 -0.06 -6.40
CA LYS A 106 -8.47 -0.48 -7.53
C LYS A 106 -7.75 -1.80 -7.24
N VAL A 107 -7.16 -1.96 -6.05
CA VAL A 107 -6.51 -3.22 -5.66
C VAL A 107 -7.51 -4.36 -5.62
N LYS A 108 -8.69 -4.17 -5.02
CA LYS A 108 -9.77 -5.17 -5.00
C LYS A 108 -10.22 -5.54 -6.41
N TYR A 109 -10.36 -4.58 -7.30
CA TYR A 109 -10.68 -4.83 -8.70
C TYR A 109 -9.62 -5.70 -9.38
N LEU A 110 -8.33 -5.36 -9.20
CA LEU A 110 -7.21 -6.13 -9.78
C LEU A 110 -7.12 -7.55 -9.21
N SER A 111 -7.51 -7.74 -7.94
CA SER A 111 -7.62 -9.05 -7.28
C SER A 111 -8.85 -9.87 -7.74
N GLY A 112 -9.70 -9.35 -8.63
CA GLY A 112 -10.91 -10.03 -9.09
C GLY A 112 -12.13 -9.85 -8.17
N GLU A 113 -12.02 -9.04 -7.13
CA GLU A 113 -13.05 -8.81 -6.10
C GLU A 113 -13.99 -7.67 -6.52
N MET A 114 -14.64 -7.79 -7.69
CA MET A 114 -15.39 -6.70 -8.32
C MET A 114 -16.52 -6.13 -7.43
N ASN A 115 -17.22 -6.98 -6.69
CA ASN A 115 -18.31 -6.56 -5.81
C ASN A 115 -17.78 -5.73 -4.64
N GLU A 116 -16.64 -6.12 -4.08
CA GLU A 116 -16.02 -5.38 -2.98
C GLU A 116 -15.43 -4.05 -3.46
N ALA A 117 -14.79 -4.04 -4.63
CA ALA A 117 -14.27 -2.82 -5.24
C ALA A 117 -15.38 -1.76 -5.42
N LYS A 118 -16.56 -2.17 -5.91
CA LYS A 118 -17.73 -1.29 -6.04
C LYS A 118 -18.24 -0.82 -4.68
N ALA A 119 -18.26 -1.70 -3.68
CA ALA A 119 -18.72 -1.35 -2.34
C ALA A 119 -17.80 -0.33 -1.66
N THR A 120 -16.50 -0.36 -1.93
CA THR A 120 -15.52 0.61 -1.38
C THR A 120 -15.72 2.05 -1.90
N LEU A 121 -16.35 2.23 -3.08
CA LEU A 121 -16.57 3.54 -3.70
C LEU A 121 -17.99 4.09 -3.52
N ARG A 122 -18.84 3.40 -2.77
CA ARG A 122 -20.20 3.85 -2.45
C ARG A 122 -20.21 4.74 -1.22
#